data_AF-A0A842A390-F1
#
_entry.id   AF-A0A842A390-F1
#
_cell.length_a   1.000
_cell.length_b   1.000
_cell.length_c   1.000
_cell.angle_alpha   90.00
_cell.angle_beta   90.00
_cell.angle_gamma   90.00
#
_symmetry.space_group_name_H-M   'P 1'
#
loop_
_entity.id
_entity.type
_entity.pdbx_description
1 polymer ?
#
loop_
_entity_poly.entity_id
_entity_poly.type
_entity_poly.pdbx_seq_one_letter_code
_entity_poly.pdbx_strand_id
1 'polypeptide(L)'
;MKKERTKKPFYKKIWVWAIIIIVVIVAANIGGGDDSKESTATKETTKATTQKIKKESSPSKNKTPKKDLPYPETAVQTTLGAGTFSIGDDIKAGRYTIHTNESSGNISSGMCLNEILGADSSIAVNDVVTTFKDGEELQIQGLNNVTFTPKVAGTLPDKPTLTKFNSGTYYVGVDIIEGKYIVSTNDTSGNFNVGLNVNEILGTDASLATNNIQVNLKDGDEIQLAGLNNTTFTPK
;
A
#
# COMPACT_ATOMS: atom_id res chain seq x y z
N MET A 1 2.97 -42.43 -15.92
CA MET A 1 3.38 -42.26 -14.52
C MET A 1 4.08 -40.91 -14.37
N LYS A 2 3.51 -39.96 -13.62
CA LYS A 2 4.15 -38.66 -13.32
C LYS A 2 4.93 -38.78 -12.01
N LYS A 3 6.20 -38.36 -12.03
CA LYS A 3 7.10 -38.33 -10.87
C LYS A 3 6.71 -37.15 -9.97
N GLU A 4 6.26 -37.42 -8.75
CA GLU A 4 6.12 -36.38 -7.72
C GLU A 4 7.51 -35.91 -7.26
N ARG A 5 7.68 -34.59 -7.14
CA ARG A 5 8.87 -33.98 -6.55
C ARG A 5 8.58 -33.66 -5.09
N THR A 6 9.19 -34.40 -4.18
CA THR A 6 9.17 -34.08 -2.75
C THR A 6 10.02 -32.82 -2.51
N LYS A 7 9.41 -31.77 -1.92
CA LYS A 7 10.14 -30.54 -1.54
C LYS A 7 11.17 -30.90 -0.47
N LYS A 8 12.44 -30.51 -0.69
CA LYS A 8 13.52 -30.77 0.28
C LYS A 8 13.31 -29.91 1.54
N PRO A 9 13.49 -30.47 2.75
CA PRO A 9 13.38 -29.68 3.97
C PRO A 9 14.49 -28.62 4.04
N PHE A 10 14.10 -27.35 4.12
CA PHE A 10 15.02 -26.21 4.10
C PHE A 10 15.96 -26.19 5.33
N TYR A 11 15.51 -26.74 6.45
CA TYR A 11 16.26 -26.84 7.72
C TYR A 11 17.46 -27.80 7.69
N LYS A 12 17.63 -28.60 6.63
CA LYS A 12 18.83 -29.43 6.44
C LYS A 12 20.00 -28.68 5.81
N LYS A 13 19.79 -27.43 5.41
CA LYS A 13 20.86 -26.62 4.82
C LYS A 13 21.62 -25.88 5.93
N ILE A 14 22.94 -26.10 6.00
CA ILE A 14 23.83 -25.62 7.06
C ILE A 14 23.74 -24.09 7.29
N TRP A 15 23.43 -23.30 6.26
CA TRP A 15 23.27 -21.84 6.37
C TRP A 15 22.08 -21.41 7.26
N VAL A 16 21.03 -22.23 7.41
CA VAL A 16 19.89 -21.92 8.30
C VAL A 16 20.33 -21.90 9.77
N TRP A 17 21.27 -22.76 10.15
CA TRP A 17 21.84 -22.79 11.51
C TRP A 17 22.79 -21.61 11.77
N ALA A 18 23.50 -21.13 10.75
CA ALA A 18 24.33 -19.93 10.86
C ALA A 18 23.50 -18.66 11.15
N ILE A 19 22.30 -18.56 10.58
CA ILE A 19 21.38 -17.43 10.84
C ILE A 19 20.90 -17.45 12.30
N ILE A 20 20.55 -18.62 12.85
CA ILE A 20 20.11 -18.75 14.25
C ILE A 20 21.22 -18.32 15.22
N ILE A 21 22.48 -18.70 14.96
CA ILE A 21 23.62 -18.30 15.80
C ILE A 21 23.82 -16.76 15.77
N ILE A 22 23.68 -16.13 14.60
CA ILE A 22 23.79 -14.67 14.46
C ILE A 22 22.68 -13.96 15.26
N VAL A 23 21.44 -14.44 15.19
CA VAL A 23 20.32 -13.85 15.93
C VAL A 23 20.53 -13.95 17.45
N VAL A 24 21.09 -15.06 17.94
CA VAL A 24 21.39 -15.23 19.38
C VAL A 24 22.53 -14.30 19.85
N ILE A 25 23.55 -14.05 19.01
CA ILE A 25 24.63 -13.10 19.33
C ILE A 25 24.11 -11.66 19.38
N VAL A 26 23.22 -11.29 18.46
CA VAL A 26 22.62 -9.94 18.45
C VAL A 26 21.69 -9.75 19.66
N ALA A 27 20.88 -10.77 20.00
CA ALA A 27 20.01 -10.71 21.17
C ALA A 27 20.80 -10.62 22.51
N ALA A 28 22.00 -11.22 22.58
CA ALA A 28 22.85 -11.15 23.76
C ALA A 28 23.50 -9.76 23.98
N ASN A 29 23.51 -8.86 22.98
CA ASN A 29 24.12 -7.53 23.07
C ASN A 29 23.12 -6.37 23.20
N ILE A 30 21.80 -6.64 23.28
CA ILE A 30 20.75 -5.61 23.48
C ILE A 30 20.33 -5.59 24.97
N GLY A 31 21.32 -5.57 25.86
CA GLY A 31 21.14 -5.51 27.30
C GLY A 31 22.05 -4.47 27.94
N GLY A 32 21.63 -3.20 27.89
CA GLY A 32 22.10 -2.15 28.79
C GLY A 32 22.86 -0.98 28.16
N GLY A 33 22.42 0.24 28.48
CA GLY A 33 23.32 1.36 28.71
C GLY A 33 23.20 2.54 27.75
N ASP A 34 22.95 3.70 28.34
CA ASP A 34 22.69 5.03 27.79
C ASP A 34 23.82 5.62 26.92
N ASP A 35 23.40 6.70 26.24
CA ASP A 35 24.15 7.91 25.91
C ASP A 35 24.63 8.23 24.49
N SER A 36 24.25 9.46 24.16
CA SER A 36 24.37 10.29 22.98
C SER A 36 25.79 10.54 22.43
N LYS A 37 25.90 10.68 21.10
CA LYS A 37 26.53 11.80 20.35
C LYS A 37 26.85 11.39 18.90
N GLU A 38 26.37 12.16 17.92
CA GLU A 38 27.22 12.52 16.78
C GLU A 38 26.87 13.89 16.19
N SER A 39 27.93 14.57 15.76
CA SER A 39 28.06 15.99 15.43
C SER A 39 27.63 16.37 14.01
N THR A 40 27.18 17.62 13.91
CA THR A 40 26.96 18.43 12.70
C THR A 40 28.27 18.91 12.06
N ALA A 41 28.23 19.11 10.73
CA ALA A 41 28.78 20.26 9.94
C ALA A 41 29.64 19.84 8.71
N THR A 42 29.12 19.99 7.47
CA THR A 42 29.40 21.07 6.46
C THR A 42 30.79 20.91 5.78
N LYS A 43 31.04 21.02 4.46
CA LYS A 43 30.71 22.11 3.52
C LYS A 43 31.26 21.84 2.09
N GLU A 44 30.50 22.29 1.07
CA GLU A 44 30.88 22.83 -0.26
C GLU A 44 31.92 22.12 -1.16
N THR A 45 31.70 22.00 -2.47
CA THR A 45 32.02 23.09 -3.42
C THR A 45 31.33 22.94 -4.78
N THR A 46 30.68 24.02 -5.16
CA THR A 46 30.09 24.40 -6.44
C THR A 46 31.16 24.58 -7.53
N LYS A 47 30.93 24.05 -8.73
CA LYS A 47 31.51 24.59 -9.98
C LYS A 47 30.44 24.71 -11.06
N ALA A 48 30.06 25.94 -11.33
CA ALA A 48 29.35 26.36 -12.53
C ALA A 48 30.33 26.41 -13.72
N THR A 49 29.89 26.06 -14.93
CA THR A 49 30.27 26.69 -16.21
C THR A 49 29.29 26.25 -17.32
N THR A 50 28.45 27.21 -17.71
CA THR A 50 28.14 27.66 -19.08
C THR A 50 27.49 26.71 -20.10
N GLN A 51 26.20 27.00 -20.29
CA GLN A 51 25.35 26.96 -21.49
C GLN A 51 25.99 26.69 -22.86
N LYS A 52 25.33 25.81 -23.63
CA LYS A 52 25.26 25.92 -25.09
C LYS A 52 23.89 25.47 -25.61
N ILE A 53 23.10 26.44 -26.05
CA ILE A 53 21.82 26.27 -26.75
C ILE A 53 22.12 25.89 -28.20
N LYS A 54 21.46 24.83 -28.73
CA LYS A 54 21.25 24.65 -30.17
C LYS A 54 19.97 23.84 -30.46
N LYS A 55 18.97 24.57 -30.95
CA LYS A 55 17.83 24.24 -31.84
C LYS A 55 17.43 22.77 -32.04
N GLU A 56 16.32 22.41 -31.39
CA GLU A 56 15.02 22.04 -31.97
C GLU A 56 14.94 21.67 -33.47
N SER A 57 14.59 20.39 -33.74
CA SER A 57 13.43 20.01 -34.56
C SER A 57 13.32 18.48 -34.69
N SER A 58 12.29 17.86 -34.09
CA SER A 58 11.60 16.63 -34.57
C SER A 58 10.42 16.31 -33.63
N PRO A 59 9.26 15.88 -34.14
CA PRO A 59 8.03 15.73 -33.36
C PRO A 59 8.06 14.41 -32.56
N SER A 60 8.26 14.50 -31.26
CA SER A 60 8.14 13.35 -30.36
C SER A 60 6.67 13.14 -29.99
N LYS A 61 6.15 11.97 -30.36
CA LYS A 61 4.88 11.44 -29.86
C LYS A 61 4.96 11.40 -28.34
N ASN A 62 4.09 12.18 -27.69
CA ASN A 62 3.90 12.19 -26.24
C ASN A 62 3.47 10.78 -25.79
N LYS A 63 4.43 9.98 -25.33
CA LYS A 63 4.19 8.87 -24.42
C LYS A 63 4.78 9.32 -23.09
N THR A 64 3.91 9.76 -22.19
CA THR A 64 4.23 9.99 -20.79
C THR A 64 4.92 8.73 -20.24
N PRO A 65 6.06 8.83 -19.53
CA PRO A 65 6.71 7.68 -18.94
C PRO A 65 5.77 7.07 -17.89
N LYS A 66 5.35 5.81 -18.06
CA LYS A 66 4.79 5.03 -16.95
C LYS A 66 5.88 4.95 -15.88
N LYS A 67 5.67 5.57 -14.73
CA LYS A 67 6.48 5.35 -13.53
C LYS A 67 6.36 3.86 -13.17
N ASP A 68 7.47 3.19 -12.86
CA ASP A 68 7.45 1.79 -12.44
C ASP A 68 6.57 1.66 -11.19
N LEU A 69 5.41 1.05 -11.35
CA LEU A 69 4.50 0.77 -10.27
C LEU A 69 5.21 -0.20 -9.30
N PRO A 70 5.07 -0.06 -7.98
CA PRO A 70 5.75 -0.94 -7.02
C PRO A 70 5.14 -2.36 -6.98
N TYR A 71 4.42 -2.78 -8.04
CA TYR A 71 3.63 -3.99 -8.04
C TYR A 71 3.55 -4.65 -9.42
N PRO A 72 3.45 -6.00 -9.47
CA PRO A 72 3.40 -6.73 -10.73
C PRO A 72 2.09 -6.47 -11.48
N GLU A 73 2.18 -6.14 -12.79
CA GLU A 73 1.04 -6.02 -13.71
C GLU A 73 0.51 -7.42 -14.15
N THR A 74 0.40 -8.38 -13.21
CA THR A 74 -0.05 -9.76 -13.47
C THR A 74 -1.46 -10.06 -12.97
N ALA A 75 -2.13 -9.05 -12.40
CA ALA A 75 -3.48 -9.18 -11.88
C ALA A 75 -4.46 -9.61 -12.99
N VAL A 76 -5.25 -10.64 -12.71
CA VAL A 76 -6.34 -11.12 -13.56
C VAL A 76 -7.62 -11.08 -12.75
N GLN A 77 -8.72 -10.66 -13.38
CA GLN A 77 -10.02 -10.63 -12.73
C GLN A 77 -10.43 -12.03 -12.28
N THR A 78 -10.79 -12.15 -11.00
CA THR A 78 -11.17 -13.42 -10.37
C THR A 78 -12.31 -13.18 -9.40
N THR A 79 -13.17 -14.18 -9.21
CA THR A 79 -14.18 -14.19 -8.15
C THR A 79 -13.93 -15.40 -7.26
N LEU A 80 -13.89 -15.17 -5.95
CA LEU A 80 -13.69 -16.21 -4.94
C LEU A 80 -14.81 -16.15 -3.91
N GLY A 81 -15.10 -17.28 -3.27
CA GLY A 81 -15.91 -17.34 -2.06
C GLY A 81 -15.04 -17.50 -0.82
N ALA A 82 -15.66 -17.90 0.29
CA ALA A 82 -14.97 -18.14 1.54
C ALA A 82 -13.93 -19.27 1.40
N GLY A 83 -12.79 -19.08 2.04
CA GLY A 83 -11.67 -20.01 1.99
C GLY A 83 -10.33 -19.36 2.28
N THR A 84 -9.30 -20.18 2.19
CA THR A 84 -7.89 -19.78 2.27
C THR A 84 -7.24 -20.02 0.93
N PHE A 85 -6.57 -19.01 0.38
CA PHE A 85 -6.02 -18.99 -0.96
C PHE A 85 -4.56 -18.56 -0.94
N SER A 86 -3.75 -19.15 -1.81
CA SER A 86 -2.35 -18.74 -2.01
C SER A 86 -2.24 -17.76 -3.17
N ILE A 87 -1.61 -16.61 -2.93
CA ILE A 87 -1.27 -15.66 -4.00
C ILE A 87 -0.16 -16.28 -4.87
N GLY A 88 -0.37 -16.29 -6.19
CA GLY A 88 0.48 -16.91 -7.19
C GLY A 88 -0.17 -18.14 -7.82
N ASP A 89 -0.81 -18.96 -6.98
CA ASP A 89 -1.43 -20.23 -7.34
C ASP A 89 -2.94 -20.09 -7.56
N ASP A 90 -3.70 -19.69 -6.53
CA ASP A 90 -5.18 -19.61 -6.57
C ASP A 90 -5.68 -18.28 -7.14
N ILE A 91 -4.96 -17.19 -6.84
CA ILE A 91 -5.18 -15.85 -7.38
C ILE A 91 -3.83 -15.25 -7.74
N LYS A 92 -3.74 -14.52 -8.86
CA LYS A 92 -2.45 -13.95 -9.29
C LYS A 92 -2.03 -12.80 -8.40
N ALA A 93 -0.72 -12.66 -8.22
CA ALA A 93 -0.15 -11.46 -7.63
C ALA A 93 -0.51 -10.23 -8.47
N GLY A 94 -0.53 -9.07 -7.83
CA GLY A 94 -0.84 -7.79 -8.47
C GLY A 94 -1.84 -6.96 -7.68
N ARG A 95 -2.22 -5.83 -8.26
CA ARG A 95 -3.07 -4.83 -7.60
C ARG A 95 -4.53 -5.00 -7.99
N TYR A 96 -5.40 -4.96 -7.00
CA TYR A 96 -6.83 -5.21 -7.14
C TYR A 96 -7.66 -4.15 -6.44
N THR A 97 -8.82 -3.84 -7.02
CA THR A 97 -10.00 -3.40 -6.28
C THR A 97 -10.82 -4.64 -5.94
N ILE A 98 -11.11 -4.83 -4.66
CA ILE A 98 -11.86 -5.97 -4.11
C ILE A 98 -13.25 -5.47 -3.74
N HIS A 99 -14.28 -6.17 -4.19
CA HIS A 99 -15.67 -5.77 -4.03
C HIS A 99 -16.58 -6.96 -3.68
N THR A 100 -17.65 -6.72 -2.92
CA THR A 100 -18.76 -7.66 -2.77
C THR A 100 -20.11 -6.92 -2.67
N ASN A 101 -21.18 -7.59 -3.09
CA ASN A 101 -22.56 -7.14 -2.90
C ASN A 101 -23.24 -7.83 -1.70
N GLU A 102 -22.53 -8.70 -1.00
CA GLU A 102 -23.05 -9.38 0.20
C GLU A 102 -23.00 -8.43 1.41
N SER A 103 -23.82 -8.70 2.42
CA SER A 103 -24.00 -7.79 3.56
C SER A 103 -22.70 -7.52 4.32
N SER A 104 -22.00 -8.56 4.76
CA SER A 104 -20.71 -8.44 5.43
C SER A 104 -19.98 -9.79 5.52
N GLY A 105 -18.66 -9.72 5.61
CA GLY A 105 -17.78 -10.81 6.04
C GLY A 105 -16.35 -10.28 6.22
N ASN A 106 -15.39 -11.17 6.45
CA ASN A 106 -14.02 -10.78 6.75
C ASN A 106 -13.08 -11.11 5.58
N ILE A 107 -12.18 -10.18 5.27
CA ILE A 107 -11.10 -10.41 4.32
C ILE A 107 -9.76 -10.00 4.94
N SER A 108 -8.76 -10.85 4.84
CA SER A 108 -7.42 -10.55 5.36
C SER A 108 -6.30 -11.15 4.51
N SER A 109 -5.18 -10.43 4.43
CA SER A 109 -3.96 -10.91 3.79
C SER A 109 -2.75 -10.07 4.24
N GLY A 110 -1.68 -10.76 4.64
CA GLY A 110 -0.45 -10.12 5.08
C GLY A 110 -0.67 -9.15 6.25
N MET A 111 0.07 -8.04 6.27
CA MET A 111 -0.05 -7.00 7.30
C MET A 111 -0.97 -5.85 6.89
N CYS A 112 -1.24 -5.68 5.59
CA CYS A 112 -1.87 -4.47 5.05
C CYS A 112 -3.39 -4.63 4.80
N LEU A 113 -3.88 -5.86 4.58
CA LEU A 113 -5.31 -6.12 4.36
C LEU A 113 -5.91 -6.81 5.58
N ASN A 114 -6.83 -6.14 6.26
CA ASN A 114 -7.68 -6.72 7.30
C ASN A 114 -8.95 -5.87 7.43
N GLU A 115 -10.03 -6.29 6.78
CA GLU A 115 -11.24 -5.49 6.66
C GLU A 115 -12.50 -6.34 6.85
N ILE A 116 -13.53 -5.73 7.44
CA ILE A 116 -14.90 -6.22 7.27
C ILE A 116 -15.37 -5.71 5.90
N LEU A 117 -15.52 -6.62 4.94
CA LEU A 117 -15.92 -6.31 3.56
C LEU A 117 -17.42 -6.58 3.38
N GLY A 118 -18.17 -5.64 2.81
CA GLY A 118 -19.62 -5.78 2.68
C GLY A 118 -20.37 -4.57 2.14
N ALA A 119 -21.63 -4.77 1.78
CA ALA A 119 -22.55 -3.72 1.36
C ALA A 119 -23.20 -2.97 2.54
N ASP A 120 -23.14 -3.52 3.76
CA ASP A 120 -23.61 -2.84 4.96
C ASP A 120 -22.56 -1.83 5.45
N SER A 121 -22.67 -0.59 4.98
CA SER A 121 -21.73 0.50 5.31
C SER A 121 -21.74 0.92 6.78
N SER A 122 -22.64 0.39 7.62
CA SER A 122 -22.63 0.67 9.07
C SER A 122 -21.53 -0.10 9.80
N ILE A 123 -21.05 -1.20 9.22
CA ILE A 123 -20.06 -2.11 9.83
C ILE A 123 -18.94 -2.52 8.89
N ALA A 124 -19.10 -2.32 7.58
CA ALA A 124 -18.21 -2.83 6.55
C ALA A 124 -17.76 -1.74 5.57
N VAL A 125 -16.62 -2.00 4.93
CA VAL A 125 -16.18 -1.26 3.75
C VAL A 125 -16.59 -2.01 2.49
N ASN A 126 -17.09 -1.31 1.48
CA ASN A 126 -17.65 -1.97 0.29
C ASN A 126 -16.62 -2.30 -0.78
N ASP A 127 -15.61 -1.46 -0.88
CA ASP A 127 -14.47 -1.64 -1.77
C ASP A 127 -13.17 -1.55 -0.98
N VAL A 128 -12.19 -2.38 -1.34
CA VAL A 128 -10.83 -2.31 -0.78
C VAL A 128 -9.80 -2.38 -1.89
N VAL A 129 -8.85 -1.46 -1.90
CA VAL A 129 -7.71 -1.51 -2.83
C VAL A 129 -6.50 -2.14 -2.16
N THR A 130 -5.92 -3.18 -2.75
CA THR A 130 -4.69 -3.77 -2.20
C THR A 130 -3.78 -4.28 -3.31
N THR A 131 -2.51 -4.52 -2.96
CA THR A 131 -1.54 -5.20 -3.80
C THR A 131 -1.15 -6.51 -3.15
N PHE A 132 -1.39 -7.62 -3.84
CA PHE A 132 -0.92 -8.93 -3.41
C PHE A 132 0.47 -9.23 -3.96
N LYS A 133 1.34 -9.76 -3.10
CA LYS A 133 2.67 -10.28 -3.45
C LYS A 133 2.61 -11.80 -3.56
N ASP A 134 3.39 -12.33 -4.50
CA ASP A 134 3.50 -13.78 -4.70
C ASP A 134 3.91 -14.49 -3.39
N GLY A 135 3.19 -15.57 -3.04
CA GLY A 135 3.40 -16.34 -1.82
C GLY A 135 2.68 -15.82 -0.57
N GLU A 136 1.94 -14.71 -0.64
CA GLU A 136 1.03 -14.31 0.45
C GLU A 136 -0.16 -15.27 0.57
N GLU A 137 -0.79 -15.30 1.75
CA GLU A 137 -2.05 -16.01 1.98
C GLU A 137 -3.20 -14.99 2.04
N LEU A 138 -4.31 -15.31 1.39
CA LEU A 138 -5.58 -14.57 1.44
C LEU A 138 -6.62 -15.42 2.14
N GLN A 139 -7.28 -14.85 3.16
CA GLN A 139 -8.44 -15.46 3.82
C GLN A 139 -9.70 -14.67 3.55
N ILE A 140 -10.77 -15.38 3.20
CA ILE A 140 -12.13 -14.85 3.03
C ILE A 140 -13.06 -15.65 3.93
N GLN A 141 -13.84 -14.98 4.77
CA GLN A 141 -14.77 -15.61 5.70
C GLN A 141 -16.14 -14.97 5.61
N GLY A 142 -17.20 -15.78 5.55
CA GLY A 142 -18.59 -15.29 5.56
C GLY A 142 -19.09 -14.67 4.25
N LEU A 143 -18.30 -14.74 3.16
CA LEU A 143 -18.68 -14.24 1.83
C LEU A 143 -18.63 -15.36 0.80
N ASN A 144 -19.59 -15.43 -0.11
CA ASN A 144 -19.63 -16.41 -1.19
C ASN A 144 -19.14 -15.85 -2.53
N ASN A 145 -19.18 -14.52 -2.69
CA ASN A 145 -18.92 -13.82 -3.94
C ASN A 145 -18.12 -12.53 -3.69
N VAL A 146 -16.79 -12.66 -3.73
CA VAL A 146 -15.84 -11.54 -3.67
C VAL A 146 -15.16 -11.40 -5.02
N THR A 147 -15.31 -10.24 -5.66
CA THR A 147 -14.73 -9.95 -6.96
C THR A 147 -13.44 -9.16 -6.82
N PHE A 148 -12.38 -9.68 -7.42
CA PHE A 148 -11.06 -9.08 -7.49
C PHE A 148 -10.88 -8.52 -8.89
N THR A 149 -10.95 -7.20 -9.05
CA THR A 149 -10.80 -6.51 -10.34
C THR A 149 -9.41 -5.89 -10.45
N PRO A 150 -8.61 -6.16 -11.49
CA PRO A 150 -7.30 -5.55 -11.66
C PRO A 150 -7.37 -4.01 -11.60
N LYS A 151 -6.57 -3.41 -10.72
CA LYS A 151 -6.45 -1.96 -10.61
C LYS A 151 -5.17 -1.50 -11.31
N VAL A 152 -5.34 -0.96 -12.52
CA VAL A 152 -4.26 -0.35 -13.29
C VAL A 152 -4.05 1.10 -12.87
N ALA A 153 -2.83 1.62 -13.04
CA ALA A 153 -2.57 3.03 -12.84
C ALA A 153 -3.36 3.88 -13.83
N GLY A 154 -4.04 4.90 -13.31
CA GLY A 154 -4.75 5.88 -14.12
C GLY A 154 -3.83 6.95 -14.69
N THR A 155 -4.41 7.87 -15.47
CA THR A 155 -3.75 9.14 -15.79
C THR A 155 -4.01 10.11 -14.64
N LEU A 156 -2.95 10.68 -14.09
CA LEU A 156 -3.06 11.70 -13.05
C LEU A 156 -3.26 13.09 -13.64
N PRO A 157 -3.96 13.99 -12.94
CA PRO A 157 -4.10 15.38 -13.36
C PRO A 157 -2.78 16.15 -13.26
N ASP A 158 -2.64 17.24 -14.02
CA ASP A 158 -1.43 18.09 -13.99
C ASP A 158 -1.28 18.91 -12.69
N LYS A 159 -2.33 18.98 -11.87
CA LYS A 159 -2.37 19.73 -10.60
C LYS A 159 -3.30 19.07 -9.59
N PRO A 160 -3.15 19.33 -8.27
CA PRO A 160 -3.93 18.66 -7.26
C PRO A 160 -5.43 18.90 -7.45
N THR A 161 -6.22 17.84 -7.42
CA THR A 161 -7.69 17.89 -7.50
C THR A 161 -8.32 17.16 -6.33
N LEU A 162 -9.58 17.47 -6.04
CA LEU A 162 -10.36 16.72 -5.07
C LEU A 162 -10.39 15.25 -5.50
N THR A 163 -9.92 14.37 -4.61
CA THR A 163 -9.81 12.93 -4.86
C THR A 163 -10.45 12.17 -3.72
N LYS A 164 -11.12 11.06 -4.02
CA LYS A 164 -11.77 10.21 -3.02
C LYS A 164 -11.23 8.80 -3.08
N PHE A 165 -11.03 8.21 -1.91
CA PHE A 165 -10.56 6.84 -1.76
C PHE A 165 -11.41 6.10 -0.73
N ASN A 166 -11.73 4.85 -1.08
CA ASN A 166 -12.17 3.82 -0.14
C ASN A 166 -10.96 3.23 0.61
N SER A 167 -11.20 2.28 1.52
CA SER A 167 -10.16 1.55 2.23
C SER A 167 -9.14 0.94 1.28
N GLY A 168 -7.91 0.81 1.74
CA GLY A 168 -6.84 0.19 1.01
C GLY A 168 -5.55 0.99 0.98
N THR A 169 -4.65 0.53 0.11
CA THR A 169 -3.31 1.09 -0.07
C THR A 169 -3.20 1.85 -1.38
N TYR A 170 -2.71 3.09 -1.29
CA TYR A 170 -2.54 4.02 -2.40
C TYR A 170 -1.14 4.61 -2.40
N TYR A 171 -0.69 5.07 -3.57
CA TYR A 171 0.65 5.63 -3.73
C TYR A 171 0.59 7.01 -4.37
N VAL A 172 1.31 7.96 -3.78
CA VAL A 172 1.47 9.30 -4.35
C VAL A 172 2.35 9.21 -5.60
N GLY A 173 1.88 9.81 -6.70
CA GLY A 173 2.44 9.65 -8.03
C GLY A 173 1.85 8.47 -8.82
N VAL A 174 0.90 7.71 -8.24
CA VAL A 174 0.14 6.65 -8.92
C VAL A 174 -1.36 6.88 -8.84
N ASP A 175 -1.88 7.12 -7.64
CA ASP A 175 -3.32 7.27 -7.38
C ASP A 175 -3.73 8.73 -7.11
N ILE A 176 -2.81 9.52 -6.59
CA ILE A 176 -2.97 10.94 -6.30
C ILE A 176 -1.63 11.63 -6.57
N ILE A 177 -1.64 12.89 -7.03
CA ILE A 177 -0.39 13.63 -7.19
C ILE A 177 0.08 14.21 -5.87
N GLU A 178 1.37 14.47 -5.75
CA GLU A 178 1.94 15.15 -4.58
C GLU A 178 1.31 16.54 -4.37
N GLY A 179 1.31 16.99 -3.11
CA GLY A 179 0.71 18.28 -2.78
C GLY A 179 0.24 18.38 -1.33
N LYS A 180 -0.32 19.55 -1.00
CA LYS A 180 -0.94 19.79 0.30
C LYS A 180 -2.43 19.49 0.20
N TYR A 181 -2.94 18.72 1.16
CA TYR A 181 -4.33 18.31 1.21
C TYR A 181 -4.90 18.49 2.61
N ILE A 182 -6.19 18.80 2.67
CA ILE A 182 -7.03 18.54 3.83
C ILE A 182 -7.69 17.19 3.57
N VAL A 183 -7.45 16.23 4.46
CA VAL A 183 -8.02 14.88 4.43
C VAL A 183 -9.16 14.84 5.42
N SER A 184 -10.34 14.38 4.98
CA SER A 184 -11.54 14.27 5.82
C SER A 184 -12.37 13.05 5.42
N THR A 185 -13.25 12.59 6.30
CA THR A 185 -14.21 11.52 6.00
C THR A 185 -15.57 11.85 6.62
N ASN A 186 -16.63 11.23 6.09
CA ASN A 186 -17.94 11.19 6.72
C ASN A 186 -18.18 9.87 7.49
N ASP A 187 -17.21 8.95 7.47
CA ASP A 187 -17.26 7.72 8.24
C ASP A 187 -17.16 8.03 9.75
N THR A 188 -17.68 7.13 10.60
CA THR A 188 -17.66 7.30 12.06
C THR A 188 -16.23 7.35 12.58
N SER A 189 -15.40 6.40 12.16
CA SER A 189 -13.97 6.32 12.46
C SER A 189 -13.28 5.35 11.52
N GLY A 190 -11.97 5.53 11.35
CA GLY A 190 -11.08 4.61 10.65
C GLY A 190 -9.65 5.11 10.71
N ASN A 191 -8.69 4.27 10.32
CA ASN A 191 -7.27 4.63 10.41
C ASN A 191 -6.78 5.25 9.11
N PHE A 192 -6.07 6.37 9.21
CA PHE A 192 -5.38 7.03 8.11
C PHE A 192 -3.90 7.12 8.42
N ASN A 193 -3.09 6.46 7.61
CA ASN A 193 -1.64 6.44 7.73
C ASN A 193 -0.95 6.91 6.45
N VAL A 194 0.13 7.67 6.60
CA VAL A 194 1.03 8.04 5.50
C VAL A 194 2.47 7.71 5.91
N GLY A 195 2.94 6.54 5.50
CA GLY A 195 4.24 5.99 5.90
C GLY A 195 4.45 6.05 7.43
N LEU A 196 5.58 6.60 7.85
CA LEU A 196 5.89 6.81 9.28
C LEU A 196 5.50 8.21 9.78
N ASN A 197 4.97 9.07 8.91
CA ASN A 197 4.82 10.50 9.18
C ASN A 197 3.44 10.86 9.77
N VAL A 198 2.41 10.09 9.45
CA VAL A 198 1.03 10.33 9.86
C VAL A 198 0.42 9.00 10.29
N ASN A 199 -0.26 8.97 11.43
CA ASN A 199 -0.97 7.80 11.94
C ASN A 199 -2.15 8.25 12.81
N GLU A 200 -3.29 8.47 12.17
CA GLU A 200 -4.40 9.19 12.77
C GLU A 200 -5.71 8.41 12.63
N ILE A 201 -6.50 8.42 13.71
CA ILE A 201 -7.90 8.00 13.64
C ILE A 201 -8.70 9.16 13.06
N LEU A 202 -9.21 8.96 11.84
CA LEU A 202 -10.00 9.93 11.09
C LEU A 202 -11.49 9.57 11.20
N GLY A 203 -12.37 10.55 11.44
CA GLY A 203 -13.79 10.23 11.63
C GLY A 203 -14.64 11.37 12.17
N THR A 204 -15.95 11.17 12.12
CA THR A 204 -16.96 12.12 12.60
C THR A 204 -17.21 12.02 14.11
N ASP A 205 -16.83 10.91 14.75
CA ASP A 205 -16.90 10.78 16.21
C ASP A 205 -15.74 11.54 16.86
N ALA A 206 -16.03 12.78 17.28
CA ALA A 206 -15.06 13.67 17.93
C ALA A 206 -14.49 13.15 19.26
N SER A 207 -15.07 12.10 19.86
CA SER A 207 -14.55 11.48 21.08
C SER A 207 -13.42 10.47 20.81
N LEU A 208 -13.33 9.96 19.57
CA LEU A 208 -12.40 8.92 19.16
C LEU A 208 -11.48 9.35 18.00
N ALA A 209 -11.91 10.32 17.20
CA ALA A 209 -11.33 10.62 15.91
C ALA A 209 -11.18 12.12 15.64
N THR A 210 -10.25 12.45 14.77
CA THR A 210 -10.08 13.79 14.21
C THR A 210 -10.90 13.89 12.91
N ASN A 211 -11.72 14.93 12.76
CA ASN A 211 -12.60 15.07 11.59
C ASN A 211 -11.85 15.44 10.30
N ASN A 212 -10.73 16.15 10.41
CA ASN A 212 -9.85 16.43 9.29
C ASN A 212 -8.39 16.65 9.71
N ILE A 213 -7.47 16.36 8.80
CA ILE A 213 -6.04 16.55 8.98
C ILE A 213 -5.43 17.21 7.74
N GLN A 214 -4.48 18.12 7.96
CA GLN A 214 -3.68 18.66 6.86
C GLN A 214 -2.43 17.80 6.68
N VAL A 215 -2.19 17.34 5.45
CA VAL A 215 -0.99 16.59 5.06
C VAL A 215 -0.26 17.26 3.91
N ASN A 216 1.03 16.98 3.79
CA ASN A 216 1.87 17.37 2.67
C ASN A 216 2.44 16.10 2.05
N LEU A 217 1.71 15.55 1.08
CA LEU A 217 2.03 14.32 0.40
C LEU A 217 3.20 14.53 -0.56
N LYS A 218 4.17 13.62 -0.51
CA LYS A 218 5.35 13.58 -1.37
C LYS A 218 5.26 12.41 -2.33
N ASP A 219 5.76 12.61 -3.53
CA ASP A 219 5.86 11.55 -4.53
C ASP A 219 6.53 10.29 -3.94
N GLY A 220 5.87 9.14 -4.10
CA GLY A 220 6.31 7.86 -3.53
C GLY A 220 5.79 7.55 -2.13
N ASP A 221 5.11 8.48 -1.44
CA ASP A 221 4.46 8.17 -0.16
C ASP A 221 3.41 7.06 -0.34
N GLU A 222 3.38 6.13 0.61
CA GLU A 222 2.31 5.13 0.75
C GLU A 222 1.23 5.67 1.69
N ILE A 223 -0.01 5.62 1.23
CA ILE A 223 -1.21 5.99 1.98
C ILE A 223 -1.96 4.71 2.30
N GLN A 224 -2.23 4.47 3.58
CA GLN A 224 -3.07 3.36 4.04
C GLN A 224 -4.34 3.91 4.68
N LEU A 225 -5.49 3.42 4.21
CA LEU A 225 -6.81 3.72 4.72
C LEU A 225 -7.43 2.42 5.20
N ALA A 226 -7.81 2.34 6.48
CA ALA A 226 -8.45 1.16 7.04
C ALA A 226 -9.79 1.50 7.69
N GLY A 227 -10.83 0.72 7.41
CA GLY A 227 -12.19 0.99 7.88
C GLY A 227 -12.83 2.29 7.37
N LEU A 228 -12.43 2.82 6.22
CA LEU A 228 -12.93 4.08 5.66
C LEU A 228 -13.55 3.86 4.27
N ASN A 229 -14.84 4.14 4.09
CA ASN A 229 -15.50 4.01 2.78
C ASN A 229 -15.27 5.24 1.88
N ASN A 230 -15.12 6.43 2.46
CA ASN A 230 -15.15 7.68 1.69
C ASN A 230 -14.19 8.75 2.24
N THR A 231 -12.90 8.49 2.13
CA THR A 231 -11.87 9.48 2.48
C THR A 231 -11.70 10.49 1.35
N THR A 232 -11.89 11.78 1.65
CA THR A 232 -11.75 12.89 0.70
C THR A 232 -10.45 13.64 0.93
N PHE A 233 -9.66 13.77 -0.13
CA PHE A 233 -8.44 14.59 -0.19
C PHE A 233 -8.77 15.88 -0.94
N THR A 234 -8.89 16.99 -0.23
CA THR A 234 -9.17 18.31 -0.80
C THR A 234 -7.87 19.11 -0.93
N PRO A 235 -7.46 19.54 -2.13
CA PRO A 235 -6.28 20.39 -2.31
C PRO A 235 -6.33 21.66 -1.46
N LYS A 236 -5.18 22.05 -0.91
CA LYS A 236 -4.99 23.29 -0.15
C LYS A 236 -4.15 24.30 -0.92
#